data_AF-A0A7W7PIQ2-F1
#
_entry.id   AF-A0A7W7PIQ2-F1
#
_cell.length_a   1.000
_cell.length_b   1.000
_cell.length_c   1.000
_cell.angle_alpha   90.00
_cell.angle_beta   90.00
_cell.angle_gamma   90.00
#
_symmetry.space_group_name_H-M   'P 1'
#
loop_
_entity.id
_entity.type
_entity.pdbx_description
1 polymer ?
#
loop_
_entity_poly.entity_id
_entity_poly.type
_entity_poly.pdbx_seq_one_letter_code
_entity_poly.pdbx_strand_id
1 'polypeptide(L)' 'MGGSLTLLTLPNRREALYTEGIRSGGINEEPEDVAKYSALYDRIQANALSPDTTAELICEVMEEQYPCTPSDPV' A
#
# COMPACT_ATOMS: atom_id res chain seq x y z
N MET A 1 13.83 -17.51 7.61
CA MET A 1 13.75 -16.07 7.24
C MET A 1 12.81 -15.41 8.23
N GLY A 2 13.32 -14.58 9.14
CA GLY A 2 12.54 -13.91 10.18
C GLY A 2 12.77 -12.40 10.13
N GLY A 3 12.77 -11.86 8.93
CA GLY A 3 13.10 -10.48 8.61
C GLY A 3 11.94 -9.75 7.96
N SER A 4 11.99 -8.42 7.91
CA SER A 4 10.97 -7.61 7.24
C SER A 4 11.15 -7.63 5.71
N LEU A 5 10.06 -7.43 4.98
CA LEU A 5 10.05 -7.18 3.54
C LEU A 5 9.41 -5.82 3.31
N THR A 6 10.08 -4.98 2.51
CA THR A 6 9.58 -3.65 2.13
C THR A 6 9.65 -3.50 0.63
N LEU A 7 8.54 -3.07 0.01
CA LEU A 7 8.52 -2.63 -1.38
C LEU A 7 8.96 -1.17 -1.46
N LEU A 8 9.94 -0.90 -2.31
CA LEU A 8 10.49 0.42 -2.52
C LEU A 8 10.13 0.92 -3.92
N THR A 9 9.59 2.12 -4.01
CA THR A 9 9.48 2.85 -5.27
C THR A 9 10.70 3.74 -5.46
N LEU A 10 11.52 3.42 -6.47
CA LEU A 10 12.73 4.17 -6.80
C LEU A 10 12.39 5.48 -7.52
N PRO A 11 13.31 6.47 -7.57
CA PRO A 11 13.08 7.75 -8.25
C PRO A 11 12.73 7.63 -9.74
N ASN A 12 13.14 6.54 -10.39
CA ASN A 12 12.81 6.22 -11.77
C ASN A 12 11.45 5.50 -11.92
N ARG A 13 10.64 5.45 -10.86
CA ARG A 13 9.36 4.73 -10.75
C ARG A 13 9.44 3.21 -10.92
N ARG A 14 10.64 2.63 -10.87
CA ARG A 14 10.78 1.17 -10.77
C ARG A 14 10.57 0.73 -9.33
N GLU A 15 10.14 -0.51 -9.17
CA GLU A 15 9.99 -1.13 -7.86
C GLU A 15 11.21 -2.00 -7.55
N ALA A 16 11.57 -2.04 -6.27
CA ALA A 16 12.63 -2.89 -5.74
C ALA A 16 12.18 -3.51 -4.42
N LEU A 17 12.62 -4.74 -4.17
CA LEU A 17 12.37 -5.45 -2.92
C LEU A 17 13.54 -5.21 -1.98
N TYR A 18 13.24 -4.66 -0.80
CA TYR A 18 14.18 -4.66 0.31
C TYR A 18 13.83 -5.79 1.28
N THR A 19 14.82 -6.60 1.60
CA THR A 19 14.71 -7.66 2.62
C THR A 19 15.67 -7.36 3.75
N GLU A 20 15.18 -7.37 4.98
CA GLU A 20 15.99 -7.10 6.16
C GLU A 20 16.42 -8.40 6.82
N GLY A 21 17.72 -8.66 6.88
CA GLY A 21 18.30 -9.75 7.67
C GLY A 21 18.83 -9.26 9.02
N ILE A 22 19.16 -10.20 9.91
CA ILE A 22 19.65 -9.92 11.28
C ILE A 22 20.91 -9.03 11.30
N ARG A 23 21.77 -9.12 10.27
CA ARG A 23 23.04 -8.39 10.19
C ARG A 23 23.17 -7.49 8.96
N SER A 24 22.27 -7.64 7.99
CA SER A 24 22.38 -6.98 6.69
C SER A 24 21.05 -6.99 5.99
N GLY A 25 20.74 -5.90 5.27
CA GLY A 25 19.67 -5.88 4.29
C GLY A 25 20.15 -6.25 2.89
N GLY A 26 19.22 -6.56 2.00
CA GLY A 26 19.46 -6.80 0.58
C GLY A 26 18.40 -6.13 -0.28
N ILE A 27 18.83 -5.57 -1.41
CA ILE A 27 17.94 -5.03 -2.45
C ILE A 27 17.90 -6.02 -3.62
N ASN A 28 16.70 -6.35 -4.09
CA ASN A 28 16.46 -7.16 -5.28
C ASN A 28 15.60 -6.35 -6.26
N GLU A 29 16.07 -6.23 -7.51
CA GLU A 29 15.39 -5.53 -8.61
C GLU A 29 14.98 -6.46 -9.76
N GLU A 30 15.13 -7.78 -9.56
CA GLU A 30 14.78 -8.78 -10.57
C GLU A 30 13.26 -8.70 -10.84
N PRO A 31 12.83 -8.41 -12.07
CA PRO A 31 11.43 -8.09 -12.36
C PRO A 31 10.45 -9.19 -11.95
N GLU A 32 10.83 -10.47 -12.09
CA GLU A 32 9.99 -11.60 -11.72
C GLU A 32 9.77 -11.67 -10.20
N ASP A 33 10.83 -11.49 -9.41
CA ASP A 33 10.75 -11.47 -7.95
C ASP A 33 9.91 -10.27 -7.50
N VAL A 34 10.21 -9.08 -8.01
CA VAL A 34 9.48 -7.85 -7.67
C VAL A 34 7.99 -8.01 -7.95
N ALA A 35 7.60 -8.51 -9.13
CA ALA A 35 6.19 -8.71 -9.47
C ALA A 35 5.50 -9.72 -8.54
N LYS A 36 6.17 -10.84 -8.22
CA LYS A 36 5.62 -11.87 -7.33
C LYS A 36 5.37 -11.36 -5.93
N TYR A 37 6.34 -10.67 -5.34
CA TYR A 37 6.22 -10.18 -3.97
C TYR A 37 5.30 -8.96 -3.87
N SER A 38 5.21 -8.13 -4.93
CA SER A 38 4.22 -7.04 -5.00
C SER A 38 2.80 -7.59 -4.97
N ALA A 39 2.49 -8.60 -5.79
CA ALA A 39 1.17 -9.24 -5.78
C ALA A 39 0.82 -9.87 -4.41
N LEU A 40 1.81 -10.44 -3.72
CA LEU A 40 1.62 -10.96 -2.35
C LEU A 40 1.36 -9.85 -1.34
N TYR A 41 2.13 -8.77 -1.42
CA TYR A 41 1.98 -7.61 -0.55
C TYR A 41 0.60 -6.96 -0.73
N ASP A 42 0.20 -6.69 -1.97
CA ASP A 42 -1.11 -6.10 -2.31
C ASP A 42 -2.25 -6.95 -1.75
N ARG A 43 -2.14 -8.28 -1.84
CA ARG A 43 -3.14 -9.18 -1.27
C ARG A 43 -3.19 -9.06 0.25
N ILE A 44 -2.06 -9.01 0.95
CA ILE A 44 -2.04 -8.85 2.41
C ILE A 44 -2.64 -7.48 2.79
N GLN A 45 -2.24 -6.43 2.09
CA GLN A 45 -2.72 -5.07 2.32
C GLN A 45 -4.24 -4.96 2.10
N ALA A 46 -4.76 -5.53 1.02
CA ALA A 46 -6.19 -5.54 0.72
C ALA A 46 -7.03 -6.30 1.76
N ASN A 47 -6.43 -7.26 2.48
CA ASN A 47 -7.09 -8.00 3.55
C ASN A 47 -6.79 -7.45 4.95
N ALA A 48 -6.07 -6.32 5.06
CA ALA A 48 -5.75 -5.72 6.35
C ALA A 48 -6.98 -5.12 7.04
N LEU A 49 -7.98 -4.71 6.24
CA LEU A 49 -9.28 -4.24 6.71
C LEU A 49 -10.39 -5.14 6.19
N SER A 50 -11.47 -5.26 6.96
CA SER A 50 -12.70 -5.89 6.46
C SER A 50 -13.32 -5.01 5.36
N PRO A 51 -14.12 -5.59 4.43
CA PRO A 51 -14.83 -4.80 3.43
C PRO A 51 -15.70 -3.69 4.04
N ASP A 52 -16.39 -3.97 5.16
CA ASP A 52 -17.27 -3.02 5.83
C ASP A 52 -16.48 -1.86 6.45
N THR A 53 -15.39 -2.16 7.16
CA THR A 53 -14.50 -1.14 7.73
C THR A 53 -13.83 -0.30 6.63
N THR A 54 -13.54 -0.90 5.48
CA THR A 54 -13.01 -0.17 4.32
C THR A 54 -14.05 0.79 3.75
N ALA A 55 -15.32 0.37 3.65
CA ALA A 55 -16.41 1.23 3.19
C ALA A 55 -16.66 2.41 4.14
N GLU A 56 -16.66 2.17 5.45
CA GLU A 56 -16.76 3.21 6.48
C GLU A 56 -15.62 4.23 6.36
N LEU A 57 -14.38 3.76 6.26
CA LEU A 57 -13.20 4.63 6.09
C LEU A 57 -13.30 5.47 4.81
N ILE A 58 -13.76 4.88 3.70
CA ILE A 58 -13.94 5.63 2.45
C ILE A 58 -14.98 6.74 2.63
N CYS A 59 -16.12 6.45 3.27
CA CYS A 59 -17.15 7.45 3.55
C CYS A 59 -16.62 8.58 4.44
N GLU A 60 -15.94 8.26 5.53
CA GLU A 60 -15.33 9.24 6.44
C GLU A 60 -14.38 10.18 5.69
N VAL A 61 -13.45 9.62 4.91
CA VAL A 61 -12.51 10.40 4.10
C VAL A 61 -13.24 11.27 3.06
N MET A 62 -14.31 10.76 2.44
CA MET A 62 -15.11 11.54 1.50
C MET A 62 -15.82 12.72 2.18
N GLU A 63 -16.41 12.51 3.36
CA GLU A 63 -17.10 13.55 4.12
C GLU A 63 -16.12 14.64 4.60
N GLU A 64 -14.92 14.25 5.02
CA GLU A 64 -13.87 15.19 5.42
C GLU A 64 -13.33 16.02 4.24
N GLN A 65 -13.07 15.38 3.10
CA GLN A 65 -12.49 16.07 1.94
C GLN A 65 -13.52 16.84 1.11
N TYR A 66 -14.76 16.39 1.10
CA TYR A 66 -15.86 16.96 0.30
C TYR A 66 -17.09 17.19 1.19
N PRO A 67 -17.00 18.11 2.16
CA PRO A 67 -18.14 18.42 3.00
C PRO A 67 -19.27 18.95 2.14
N CYS A 68 -20.45 18.35 2.27
CA CYS A 68 -21.66 18.84 1.62
C CYS A 68 -22.04 20.20 2.21
N THR A 69 -21.51 21.28 1.62
CA THR A 69 -22.09 22.60 1.82
C THR A 69 -23.43 22.63 1.11
N PRO A 70 -24.54 22.94 1.80
CA PRO A 70 -25.82 23.09 1.14
C PRO A 70 -25.66 24.14 0.03
N SER A 71 -26.01 23.78 -1.20
CA SER A 71 -26.01 24.72 -2.31
C SER A 71 -26.95 25.88 -1.98
N ASP A 72 -26.47 27.12 -2.09
CA ASP A 72 -27.27 28.32 -1.86
C ASP A 72 -28.62 28.22 -2.61
N PRO A 73 -29.75 28.57 -1.96
CA PRO A 73 -31.04 28.55 -2.64
C PRO A 73 -31.02 29.60 -3.76
N VAL A 74 -31.33 29.15 -4.97
CA VAL A 74 -31.50 29.99 -6.19
C VAL A 74 -32.70 30.91 -6.06
#